data_AF-A0AAW2SX80-F1
#
_entry.id   AF-A0AAW2SX80-F1
#
_cell.length_a   1.000
_cell.length_b   1.000
_cell.length_c   1.000
_cell.angle_alpha   90.00
_cell.angle_beta   90.00
_cell.angle_gamma   90.00
#
_symmetry.space_group_name_H-M   'P 1'
#
loop_
_entity.id
_entity.type
_entity.pdbx_description
1 polymer ?
#
loop_
_entity_poly.entity_id
_entity_poly.type
_entity_poly.pdbx_seq_one_letter_code
_entity_poly.pdbx_strand_id
1 'polypeptide(L)'
;MAEPWWLDDTVNARLQVAEEVEQIACRGSGETKSKARNPDARANADVKDPKTMESMPRDGKHGEIILRGSSIMKGYLKDEKATAKAFRNDWFFMGDVRVVHPDGYLKIKDRSKDVIITGGEKISSMEVEKALYKQQLVVEVVVVAMPHPK
;
A
#
# COMPACT_ATOMS: atom_id res chain seq x y z
N MET A 1 -46.20 -8.62 -10.16
CA MET A 1 -45.52 -8.98 -8.90
C MET A 1 -44.28 -9.74 -9.30
N ALA A 2 -43.11 -9.11 -9.19
CA ALA A 2 -41.83 -9.69 -9.61
C ALA A 2 -41.08 -10.14 -8.35
N GLU A 3 -40.64 -11.39 -8.34
CA GLU A 3 -39.91 -12.00 -7.24
C GLU A 3 -38.47 -11.43 -7.17
N PRO A 4 -37.87 -11.30 -5.96
CA PRO A 4 -36.50 -10.83 -5.82
C PRO A 4 -35.48 -11.91 -6.21
N TRP A 5 -34.56 -11.55 -7.09
CA TRP A 5 -33.57 -12.40 -7.78
C TRP A 5 -32.39 -12.89 -6.91
N TRP A 6 -32.46 -12.82 -5.57
CA TRP A 6 -31.31 -13.09 -4.68
C TRP A 6 -31.53 -14.19 -3.64
N LEU A 7 -32.58 -14.99 -3.78
CA LEU A 7 -32.72 -16.27 -3.07
C LEU A 7 -32.97 -17.37 -4.11
N ASP A 8 -31.93 -18.14 -4.46
CA ASP A 8 -31.95 -19.56 -4.08
C ASP A 8 -30.59 -20.28 -4.16
N ASP A 9 -30.41 -21.14 -3.16
CA ASP A 9 -29.65 -22.39 -3.10
C ASP A 9 -28.18 -22.44 -3.52
N THR A 10 -27.29 -22.09 -2.58
CA THR A 10 -26.13 -22.94 -2.23
C THR A 10 -25.57 -22.56 -0.85
N VAL A 11 -26.46 -22.49 0.14
CA VAL A 11 -26.06 -22.59 1.55
C VAL A 11 -25.79 -24.06 1.85
N ASN A 12 -24.58 -24.36 2.35
CA ASN A 12 -24.09 -25.65 2.85
C ASN A 12 -23.49 -26.65 1.83
N ALA A 13 -22.29 -26.34 1.34
CA ALA A 13 -21.20 -27.32 1.36
C ALA A 13 -20.34 -27.02 2.59
N ARG A 14 -20.63 -27.78 3.65
CA ARG A 14 -20.12 -27.65 5.01
C ARG A 14 -18.79 -28.41 5.12
N LEU A 15 -17.80 -27.76 5.74
CA LEU A 15 -16.68 -28.31 6.52
C LEU A 15 -15.71 -29.31 5.84
N GLN A 16 -14.41 -29.09 6.09
CA GLN A 16 -13.24 -29.91 5.69
C GLN A 16 -12.67 -29.72 4.28
N VAL A 17 -12.38 -28.46 3.89
CA VAL A 17 -11.07 -28.08 3.28
C VAL A 17 -10.72 -26.65 3.70
N ALA A 18 -10.99 -26.31 4.96
CA ALA A 18 -10.66 -24.99 5.53
C ALA A 18 -9.20 -24.91 6.04
N GLU A 19 -8.39 -25.94 5.82
CA GLU A 19 -6.97 -25.97 6.21
C GLU A 19 -6.00 -26.35 5.09
N GLU A 20 -6.47 -26.61 3.84
CA GLU A 20 -5.58 -27.13 2.78
C GLU A 20 -5.57 -26.35 1.45
N VAL A 21 -6.23 -25.19 1.36
CA VAL A 21 -6.02 -24.25 0.23
C VAL A 21 -5.08 -23.08 0.59
N GLU A 22 -4.57 -23.03 1.82
CA GLU A 22 -3.41 -22.20 2.21
C GLU A 22 -2.05 -22.78 1.75
N GLN A 23 -2.06 -23.82 0.91
CA GLN A 23 -0.85 -24.56 0.52
C GLN A 23 -0.32 -24.29 -0.90
N ILE A 24 -0.76 -23.22 -1.58
CA ILE A 24 0.17 -22.44 -2.42
C ILE A 24 0.82 -21.40 -1.50
N ALA A 25 1.59 -21.95 -0.56
CA ALA A 25 2.34 -21.20 0.41
C ALA A 25 3.50 -20.48 -0.29
N CYS A 26 3.35 -19.21 -0.63
CA CYS A 26 4.48 -18.29 -0.49
C CYS A 26 4.74 -18.17 1.01
N ARG A 27 5.29 -19.21 1.67
CA ARG A 27 5.27 -19.36 3.13
C ARG A 27 5.63 -18.04 3.83
N GLY A 28 4.62 -17.43 4.46
CA GLY A 28 4.78 -16.27 5.34
C GLY A 28 3.73 -15.19 5.13
N SER A 29 2.56 -15.39 5.73
CA SER A 29 1.61 -14.36 6.12
C SER A 29 2.28 -13.14 6.76
N GLY A 30 1.99 -11.94 6.25
CA GLY A 30 2.41 -10.68 6.86
C GLY A 30 3.92 -10.42 6.77
N GLU A 31 4.29 -9.15 6.61
CA GLU A 31 5.69 -8.72 6.73
C GLU A 31 6.65 -9.25 5.64
N THR A 32 6.74 -8.53 4.53
CA THR A 32 7.94 -8.57 3.68
C THR A 32 9.16 -8.16 4.51
N LYS A 33 9.91 -9.16 5.00
CA LYS A 33 11.23 -9.01 5.64
C LYS A 33 12.28 -8.60 4.61
N SER A 34 12.21 -7.38 4.09
CA SER A 34 13.32 -6.82 3.32
C SER A 34 14.31 -6.17 4.30
N LYS A 35 15.39 -6.89 4.62
CA LYS A 35 16.54 -6.31 5.34
C LYS A 35 17.02 -5.11 4.50
N ALA A 36 16.91 -3.89 5.04
CA ALA A 36 17.02 -2.62 4.31
C ALA A 36 18.37 -2.31 3.63
N ARG A 37 19.28 -3.28 3.51
CA ARG A 37 20.59 -3.09 2.88
C ARG A 37 21.15 -4.44 2.42
N ASN A 38 20.88 -4.84 1.18
CA ASN A 38 21.64 -5.88 0.51
C ASN A 38 22.66 -5.18 -0.42
N PRO A 39 23.99 -5.33 -0.21
CA PRO A 39 25.00 -4.67 -1.03
C PRO A 39 24.97 -5.08 -2.51
N ASP A 40 24.40 -6.25 -2.83
CA ASP A 40 24.27 -6.75 -4.21
C ASP A 40 22.94 -6.35 -4.87
N ALA A 41 22.12 -5.53 -4.19
CA ALA A 41 20.84 -5.12 -4.73
C ALA A 41 21.05 -4.17 -5.93
N ARG A 42 20.49 -4.55 -7.08
CA ARG A 42 20.43 -3.71 -8.28
C ARG A 42 19.60 -2.41 -8.08
N ALA A 43 18.92 -2.29 -6.94
CA ALA A 43 18.28 -1.08 -6.45
C ALA A 43 18.34 -1.01 -4.91
N ASN A 44 18.83 0.11 -4.39
CA ASN A 44 18.74 0.46 -2.98
C ASN A 44 17.38 1.09 -2.69
N ALA A 45 16.77 0.72 -1.57
CA ALA A 45 15.52 1.30 -1.08
C ALA A 45 15.77 1.97 0.28
N ASP A 46 15.17 3.13 0.50
CA ASP A 46 15.19 3.83 1.78
C ASP A 46 13.80 4.43 2.06
N VAL A 47 13.49 4.71 3.33
CA VAL A 47 12.29 5.45 3.72
C VAL A 47 12.73 6.79 4.25
N LYS A 48 12.32 7.87 3.59
CA LYS A 48 12.75 9.23 3.92
C LYS A 48 11.56 10.16 4.17
N ASP A 49 11.82 11.22 4.93
CA ASP A 49 10.88 12.35 4.98
C ASP A 49 10.93 13.10 3.64
N PRO A 50 9.79 13.31 2.96
CA PRO A 50 9.75 13.95 1.64
C PRO A 50 10.11 15.45 1.64
N LYS A 51 10.16 16.10 2.82
CA LYS A 51 10.57 17.50 2.99
C LYS A 51 12.05 17.61 3.34
N THR A 52 12.54 16.83 4.30
CA THR A 52 13.91 16.97 4.80
C THR A 52 14.92 16.11 4.05
N MET A 53 14.47 15.08 3.31
CA MET A 53 15.34 14.07 2.68
C MET A 53 16.22 13.30 3.68
N GLU A 54 15.82 13.28 4.96
CA GLU A 54 16.46 12.48 5.99
C GLU A 54 15.85 11.09 6.05
N SER A 55 16.66 10.09 6.34
CA SER A 55 16.18 8.72 6.56
C SER A 55 15.33 8.67 7.82
N MET A 56 14.17 8.05 7.74
CA MET A 56 13.26 7.95 8.87
C MET A 56 13.85 7.08 9.98
N PRO A 57 13.74 7.50 11.25
CA PRO A 57 14.05 6.64 12.37
C PRO A 57 13.13 5.41 12.38
N ARG A 58 13.59 4.33 13.01
CA ARG A 58 12.81 3.08 13.17
C ARG A 58 11.84 3.17 14.34
N ASP A 59 11.09 4.25 14.43
CA ASP A 59 10.22 4.58 15.56
C ASP A 59 8.72 4.44 15.20
N GLY A 60 8.41 3.88 14.04
CA GLY A 60 7.04 3.74 13.58
C GLY A 60 6.46 5.00 12.92
N LYS A 61 7.26 6.04 12.66
CA LYS A 61 6.79 7.22 11.92
C LYS A 61 6.66 6.97 10.43
N HIS A 62 5.77 7.76 9.83
CA HIS A 62 5.46 7.71 8.41
C HIS A 62 6.51 8.44 7.59
N GLY A 63 7.02 7.79 6.54
CA GLY A 63 7.84 8.39 5.50
C GLY A 63 7.45 7.89 4.13
N GLU A 64 8.13 8.37 3.10
CA GLU A 64 7.93 7.93 1.73
C GLU A 64 9.04 6.95 1.34
N ILE A 65 8.69 5.84 0.68
CA ILE A 65 9.70 4.94 0.13
C ILE A 65 10.31 5.55 -1.14
N ILE A 66 11.63 5.54 -1.18
CA ILE A 66 12.40 6.01 -2.31
C ILE A 66 13.39 4.94 -2.77
N LEU A 67 13.68 4.95 -4.06
CA LEU A 67 14.55 3.97 -4.69
C LEU A 67 15.71 4.63 -5.43
N ARG A 68 16.88 3.99 -5.44
CA ARG A 68 18.04 4.40 -6.23
C ARG A 68 18.82 3.19 -6.72
N GLY A 69 19.05 3.09 -8.03
CA GLY A 69 19.91 2.05 -8.59
C GLY A 69 19.72 1.84 -10.08
N SER A 70 20.46 0.89 -10.64
CA SER A 70 20.47 0.58 -12.07
C SER A 70 19.16 -0.01 -12.59
N SER A 71 18.32 -0.53 -11.70
CA SER A 71 17.01 -1.10 -12.05
C SER A 71 15.90 -0.06 -12.21
N ILE A 72 16.17 1.20 -11.87
CA ILE A 72 15.17 2.26 -11.90
C ILE A 72 15.06 2.83 -13.32
N MET A 73 13.84 3.17 -13.73
CA MET A 73 13.60 3.81 -15.03
C MET A 73 14.39 5.11 -15.19
N LYS A 74 14.72 5.49 -16.42
CA LYS A 74 15.42 6.77 -16.69
C LYS A 74 14.52 7.99 -16.53
N GLY A 75 13.20 7.81 -16.61
CA GLY A 75 12.21 8.89 -16.60
C GLY A 75 10.95 8.51 -17.35
N TYR A 76 10.02 9.46 -17.40
CA TYR A 76 8.78 9.36 -18.17
C TYR A 76 9.02 9.79 -19.61
N LEU A 77 8.45 9.04 -20.56
CA LEU A 77 8.58 9.32 -21.99
C LEU A 77 7.93 10.67 -22.34
N LYS A 78 8.71 11.60 -22.92
CA LYS A 78 8.25 12.92 -23.36
C LYS A 78 7.65 13.81 -22.27
N ASP A 79 7.88 13.49 -20.99
CA ASP A 79 7.45 14.32 -19.86
C ASP A 79 8.63 14.58 -18.92
N GLU A 80 9.45 15.56 -19.30
CA GLU A 80 10.61 15.99 -18.52
C GLU A 80 10.20 16.61 -17.18
N LYS A 81 9.04 17.27 -17.12
CA LYS A 81 8.52 17.90 -15.89
C LYS A 81 8.12 16.84 -14.86
N ALA A 82 7.38 15.81 -15.27
CA ALA A 82 7.05 14.69 -14.40
C ALA A 82 8.30 13.92 -13.97
N THR A 83 9.26 13.76 -14.87
CA THR A 83 10.55 13.11 -14.57
C THR A 83 11.31 13.89 -13.50
N ALA A 84 11.50 15.20 -13.67
CA ALA A 84 12.16 16.05 -12.69
C ALA A 84 11.42 16.11 -11.34
N LYS A 85 10.08 15.94 -11.34
CA LYS A 85 9.30 15.89 -10.09
C LYS A 85 9.46 14.55 -9.35
N ALA A 86 9.56 13.45 -10.09
CA ALA A 86 9.68 12.10 -9.55
C ALA A 86 11.11 11.74 -9.13
N PHE A 87 12.13 12.38 -9.70
CA PHE A 87 13.52 12.22 -9.31
C PHE A 87 14.00 13.42 -8.50
N ARG A 88 14.45 13.20 -7.25
CA ARG A 88 15.10 14.25 -6.44
C ARG A 88 16.40 13.69 -5.88
N ASN A 89 17.52 14.38 -6.12
CA ASN A 89 18.86 13.98 -5.66
C ASN A 89 19.23 12.53 -6.05
N ASP A 90 18.96 12.12 -7.30
CA ASP A 90 19.11 10.74 -7.81
C ASP A 90 18.21 9.68 -7.15
N TRP A 91 17.25 10.08 -6.32
CA TRP A 91 16.27 9.19 -5.73
C TRP A 91 14.93 9.29 -6.46
N PHE A 92 14.36 8.13 -6.76
CA PHE A 92 13.04 8.00 -7.34
C PHE A 92 11.98 7.89 -6.24
N PHE A 93 11.01 8.81 -6.28
CA PHE A 93 9.88 8.91 -5.36
C PHE A 93 8.72 8.08 -5.89
N MET A 94 8.39 6.99 -5.19
CA MET A 94 7.29 6.12 -5.60
C MET A 94 5.91 6.68 -5.23
N GLY A 95 5.85 7.57 -4.23
CA GLY A 95 4.59 8.07 -3.70
C GLY A 95 3.91 7.11 -2.73
N ASP A 96 4.56 6.04 -2.27
CA ASP A 96 3.99 5.14 -1.25
C ASP A 96 4.43 5.57 0.15
N VAL A 97 3.47 5.68 1.06
CA VAL A 97 3.69 5.98 2.47
C VAL A 97 3.99 4.67 3.21
N ARG A 98 5.12 4.64 3.90
CA ARG A 98 5.58 3.47 4.67
C ARG A 98 5.97 3.86 6.08
N VAL A 99 5.96 2.87 6.94
CA VAL A 99 6.41 2.95 8.32
C VAL A 99 7.54 1.96 8.53
N VAL A 100 8.61 2.41 9.19
CA VAL A 100 9.72 1.55 9.61
C VAL A 100 9.55 1.21 11.09
N HIS A 101 9.33 -0.07 11.37
CA HIS A 101 9.21 -0.57 12.73
C HIS A 101 10.61 -0.79 13.37
N PRO A 102 10.72 -0.77 14.72
CA PRO A 102 12.00 -0.91 15.44
C PRO A 102 12.77 -2.19 15.12
N ASP A 103 12.04 -3.26 14.87
CA ASP A 103 12.50 -4.58 14.42
C ASP A 103 13.09 -4.58 12.99
N GLY A 104 13.01 -3.44 12.28
CA GLY A 104 13.53 -3.25 10.92
C GLY A 104 12.53 -3.60 9.84
N TYR A 105 11.26 -3.82 10.18
CA TYR A 105 10.23 -4.20 9.23
C TYR A 105 9.60 -2.98 8.57
N LEU A 106 9.31 -3.14 7.27
CA LEU A 106 8.68 -2.11 6.46
C LEU A 106 7.21 -2.45 6.24
N LYS A 107 6.33 -1.60 6.77
CA LYS A 107 4.89 -1.73 6.55
C LYS A 107 4.42 -0.67 5.56
N ILE A 108 3.75 -1.11 4.50
CA ILE A 108 3.07 -0.23 3.54
C ILE A 108 1.77 0.24 4.18
N LYS A 109 1.60 1.55 4.27
CA LYS A 109 0.46 2.16 4.93
C LYS A 109 -0.61 2.60 3.95
N ASP A 110 -0.25 3.34 2.93
CA ASP A 110 -1.14 3.78 1.86
C ASP A 110 -0.31 4.44 0.74
N ARG A 111 -0.95 4.87 -0.34
CA ARG A 111 -0.33 5.81 -1.27
C ARG A 111 -0.59 7.24 -0.86
N SER A 112 0.43 8.08 -1.01
CA SER A 112 0.36 9.53 -0.74
C SER A 112 -0.76 10.24 -1.52
N LYS A 113 -1.13 9.72 -2.69
CA LYS A 113 -2.19 10.26 -3.55
C LYS A 113 -3.59 9.77 -3.19
N ASP A 114 -3.69 8.65 -2.47
CA ASP A 114 -4.97 7.99 -2.16
C ASP A 114 -5.47 8.37 -0.74
N VAL A 115 -4.78 9.31 -0.09
CA VAL A 115 -5.18 9.94 1.19
C VAL A 115 -6.32 10.94 0.93
N ILE A 116 -7.46 10.68 1.56
CA ILE A 116 -8.66 11.53 1.51
C ILE A 116 -8.54 12.62 2.57
N ILE A 117 -8.75 13.87 2.16
CA ILE A 117 -8.75 15.02 3.08
C ILE A 117 -10.19 15.52 3.24
N THR A 118 -10.73 15.43 4.45
CA THR A 118 -12.08 15.92 4.79
C THR A 118 -12.02 16.68 6.11
N GLY A 119 -12.64 17.86 6.18
CA GLY A 119 -12.67 18.67 7.42
C GLY A 119 -11.32 19.12 7.98
N GLY A 120 -10.22 18.97 7.22
CA GLY A 120 -8.85 19.19 7.69
C GLY A 120 -8.14 17.94 8.23
N GLU A 121 -8.83 16.80 8.28
CA GLU A 121 -8.26 15.51 8.68
C GLU A 121 -7.80 14.71 7.47
N LYS A 122 -6.76 13.89 7.67
CA LYS A 122 -6.21 12.99 6.65
C LYS A 122 -6.66 11.56 6.96
N ILE A 123 -7.42 10.98 6.04
CA ILE A 123 -7.98 9.63 6.16
C ILE A 123 -7.36 8.74 5.09
N SER A 124 -6.87 7.57 5.48
CA SER A 124 -6.40 6.55 4.55
C SER A 124 -7.59 5.76 3.99
N SER A 125 -7.70 5.69 2.66
CA SER A 125 -8.74 4.91 1.99
C SER A 125 -8.61 3.42 2.31
N MET A 126 -7.38 2.89 2.30
CA MET A 126 -7.11 1.49 2.64
C MET A 126 -7.45 1.14 4.11
N GLU A 127 -7.33 2.07 5.06
CA GLU A 127 -7.74 1.81 6.45
C GLU A 127 -9.27 1.67 6.57
N VAL A 128 -10.03 2.47 5.83
CA VAL A 128 -11.50 2.37 5.77
C VAL A 128 -11.93 1.07 5.08
N GLU A 129 -11.31 0.73 3.95
CA GLU A 129 -11.55 -0.54 3.25
C GLU A 129 -11.31 -1.73 4.18
N LYS A 130 -10.18 -1.76 4.89
CA LYS A 130 -9.86 -2.82 5.85
C LYS A 130 -10.87 -2.93 6.99
N ALA A 131 -11.50 -1.83 7.40
CA ALA A 131 -12.56 -1.87 8.40
C ALA A 131 -13.82 -2.55 7.84
N LEU A 132 -14.18 -2.25 6.59
CA LEU A 132 -15.35 -2.81 5.91
C LEU A 132 -15.15 -4.29 5.53
N TYR A 133 -13.94 -4.68 5.13
CA TYR A 133 -13.58 -6.07 4.84
C TYR A 133 -13.73 -7.03 6.03
N LYS A 134 -13.85 -6.53 7.26
CA LYS A 134 -14.11 -7.39 8.43
C LYS A 134 -15.53 -7.97 8.44
N GLN A 135 -16.44 -7.42 7.63
CA GLN A 135 -17.81 -7.89 7.54
C GLN A 135 -17.92 -9.06 6.56
N GLN A 136 -18.48 -10.18 7.01
CA GLN A 136 -18.64 -11.40 6.20
C GLN A 136 -19.57 -11.24 4.98
N LEU A 137 -20.36 -10.16 4.93
CA LEU A 137 -21.26 -9.86 3.82
C LEU A 137 -20.59 -9.07 2.68
N VAL A 138 -19.35 -8.62 2.86
CA VAL A 138 -18.62 -7.80 1.89
C VAL A 138 -17.56 -8.66 1.21
N VAL A 139 -17.73 -8.89 -0.09
CA VAL A 139 -16.76 -9.64 -0.91
C VAL A 139 -15.60 -8.74 -1.34
N GLU A 140 -15.91 -7.53 -1.82
CA GLU A 140 -14.93 -6.52 -2.22
C GLU A 140 -15.41 -5.11 -1.85
N VAL A 141 -14.48 -4.22 -1.54
CA VAL A 141 -14.74 -2.80 -1.25
C VAL A 141 -13.61 -1.93 -1.79
N VAL A 142 -14.01 -0.76 -2.32
CA VAL A 142 -13.10 0.30 -2.79
C VAL A 142 -13.62 1.63 -2.26
N VAL A 143 -12.76 2.43 -1.66
CA VAL A 143 -13.09 3.74 -1.10
C VAL A 143 -12.52 4.84 -1.97
N VAL A 144 -13.39 5.74 -2.43
CA VAL A 144 -13.01 6.91 -3.24
C VAL A 144 -13.52 8.20 -2.61
N ALA A 145 -12.78 9.29 -2.82
CA ALA A 145 -13.19 10.60 -2.34
C ALA A 145 -14.34 11.16 -3.20
N MET A 146 -15.41 11.65 -2.55
CA MET A 146 -16.49 12.40 -3.21
C MET A 146 -16.39 13.89 -2.85
N PRO A 147 -16.36 14.80 -3.84
CA PRO A 147 -16.39 16.24 -3.57
C PRO A 147 -17.70 16.64 -2.88
N HIS A 148 -17.60 17.37 -1.76
CA HIS A 148 -18.78 17.94 -1.10
C HIS A 148 -19.08 19.34 -1.69
N PRO A 149 -20.34 19.63 -2.08
CA PRO A 149 -20.72 20.97 -2.50
C PRO A 149 -20.55 21.97 -1.33
N LYS A 150 -20.03 23.16 -1.61
CA LYS A 150 -19.85 24.21 -0.60
C LYS A 150 -21.18 24.78 -0.12
#